data_AF-A0A5Q4GZB5-F1
#
_entry.id   AF-A0A5Q4GZB5-F1
#
_cell.length_a   1.000
_cell.length_b   1.000
_cell.length_c   1.000
_cell.angle_alpha   90.00
_cell.angle_beta   90.00
_cell.angle_gamma   90.00
#
_symmetry.space_group_name_H-M   'P 1'
#
loop_
_entity.id
_entity.type
_entity.pdbx_description
1 polymer ?
#
loop_
_entity_poly.entity_id
_entity_poly.type
_entity_poly.pdbx_seq_one_letter_code
_entity_poly.pdbx_strand_id
1 'polypeptide(L)'
;MDAGYFAEDAVGAVEAEGFDPHIAVGRQKHHQASPEPVAGSPPKGATVKQRMADKLRTPEGRACYAKRKHIVEPVFGQMKHARGFRQFLLRGLAKVRGEWNLLCLTHNLLKIWRHQCALT
;
A
#
# COMPACT_ATOMS: atom_id res chain seq x y z
N MET A 1 -6.25 10.60 12.38
CA MET A 1 -7.39 10.00 11.66
C MET A 1 -6.85 9.50 10.33
N ASP A 2 -7.14 8.26 9.95
CA ASP A 2 -6.68 7.71 8.66
C ASP A 2 -7.31 8.53 7.51
N ALA A 3 -6.50 9.25 6.75
CA ALA A 3 -6.97 10.05 5.62
C ALA A 3 -7.39 9.18 4.41
N GLY A 4 -7.28 7.85 4.53
CA GLY A 4 -7.78 6.85 3.59
C GLY A 4 -6.96 6.71 2.31
N TYR A 5 -6.45 7.82 1.77
CA TYR A 5 -5.67 7.82 0.53
C TYR A 5 -4.43 8.70 0.64
N PHE A 6 -4.54 9.93 1.15
CA PHE A 6 -3.44 10.90 1.14
C PHE A 6 -3.49 11.79 2.39
N ALA A 7 -2.36 11.91 3.07
CA ALA A 7 -2.16 12.80 4.20
C ALA A 7 -0.81 13.52 4.02
N GLU A 8 -0.79 14.85 4.08
CA GLU A 8 0.43 15.64 3.79
C GLU A 8 1.51 15.44 4.85
N ASP A 9 1.09 15.30 6.11
CA ASP A 9 1.95 14.95 7.24
C ASP A 9 2.66 13.61 7.03
N ALA A 10 1.96 12.61 6.51
CA ALA A 10 2.54 11.31 6.20
C ALA A 10 3.57 11.38 5.05
N VAL A 11 3.33 12.22 4.03
CA VAL A 11 4.31 12.45 2.95
C VAL A 11 5.58 13.05 3.54
N GLY A 12 5.44 14.13 4.32
CA GLY A 12 6.58 14.82 4.91
C GLY A 12 7.38 13.95 5.89
N ALA A 13 6.71 13.10 6.67
CA ALA A 13 7.37 12.15 7.56
C ALA A 13 8.23 11.13 6.79
N VAL A 14 7.69 10.56 5.71
CA VAL A 14 8.41 9.57 4.88
C VAL A 14 9.59 10.21 4.14
N GLU A 15 9.42 11.45 3.65
CA GLU A 15 10.51 12.22 3.03
C GLU A 15 11.60 12.57 4.04
N ALA A 16 11.23 12.91 5.29
CA ALA A 16 12.19 13.19 6.35
C ALA A 16 13.02 11.95 6.76
N GLU A 17 12.46 10.75 6.61
CA GLU A 17 13.18 9.48 6.77
C GLU A 17 14.09 9.15 5.56
N GLY A 18 14.09 9.98 4.51
CA GLY A 18 14.93 9.82 3.33
C GLY A 18 14.34 8.89 2.26
N PHE A 19 13.06 8.53 2.39
CA PHE A 19 12.36 7.71 1.40
C PHE A 19 11.63 8.57 0.37
N ASP A 20 11.40 7.99 -0.81
CA ASP A 20 10.70 8.63 -1.91
C ASP A 20 9.24 8.09 -2.04
N PRO A 21 8.25 8.72 -1.38
CA PRO A 21 6.90 8.16 -1.28
C PRO A 21 6.16 8.15 -2.63
N HIS A 22 5.40 7.08 -2.86
CA HIS A 22 4.48 6.94 -4.00
C HIS A 22 3.07 6.63 -3.48
N ILE A 23 2.33 7.67 -3.10
CA ILE A 23 1.06 7.56 -2.34
C ILE A 23 -0.12 7.99 -3.22
N ALA A 24 -1.15 7.14 -3.32
CA ALA A 24 -2.34 7.47 -4.11
C ALA A 24 -3.09 8.68 -3.54
N VAL A 25 -3.28 9.71 -4.38
CA VAL A 25 -3.98 10.95 -4.00
C VAL A 25 -5.51 10.81 -3.91
N GLY A 26 -6.05 9.65 -4.28
CA GLY A 26 -7.48 9.36 -4.24
C GLY A 26 -7.82 8.03 -4.91
N ARG A 27 -9.12 7.73 -4.99
CA ARG A 27 -9.67 6.52 -5.63
C ARG A 27 -10.02 6.82 -7.10
N GLN A 28 -9.42 6.07 -8.03
CA GLN A 28 -9.86 6.03 -9.42
C GLN A 28 -11.05 5.07 -9.57
N LYS A 29 -12.09 5.46 -10.30
CA LYS A 29 -13.23 4.57 -10.59
C LYS A 29 -12.84 3.55 -11.66
N HIS A 30 -13.41 2.35 -11.59
CA HIS A 30 -13.08 1.22 -12.48
C HIS A 30 -13.33 1.52 -13.98
N HIS A 31 -14.22 2.47 -14.29
CA HIS A 31 -14.54 2.88 -15.67
C HIS A 31 -13.92 4.22 -16.07
N GLN A 32 -13.12 4.83 -15.19
CA GLN A 32 -12.48 6.11 -15.48
C GLN A 32 -11.15 5.85 -16.16
N ALA A 33 -10.97 6.45 -17.34
CA ALA A 33 -9.70 6.41 -18.06
C ALA A 33 -8.56 6.87 -17.14
N SER A 34 -7.44 6.15 -17.18
CA SER A 34 -6.25 6.59 -16.48
C SER A 34 -5.82 7.93 -17.04
N PRO A 35 -5.51 8.93 -16.18
CA PRO A 35 -5.11 10.23 -16.67
C PRO A 35 -3.87 10.11 -17.55
N GLU A 36 -3.73 10.97 -18.56
CA GLU A 36 -2.59 10.95 -19.49
C GLU A 36 -1.25 11.08 -18.74
N PRO A 37 -0.15 10.45 -19.21
CA PRO A 37 1.17 10.69 -18.67
C PRO A 37 1.51 12.19 -18.76
N VAL A 38 2.02 12.76 -17.68
CA VAL A 38 2.56 14.13 -17.71
C VAL A 38 4.07 13.99 -17.81
N ALA A 39 4.64 14.59 -18.86
CA ALA A 39 6.08 14.77 -18.98
C ALA A 39 6.42 16.16 -18.43
N GLY A 40 7.18 16.23 -17.33
CA GLY A 40 7.70 17.48 -16.80
C GLY A 40 7.63 17.62 -15.28
N SER A 41 8.32 18.63 -14.76
CA SER A 41 8.24 19.02 -13.35
C SER A 41 6.89 19.67 -13.03
N PRO A 42 6.32 19.43 -11.84
CA PRO A 42 5.08 20.07 -11.42
C PRO A 42 5.22 21.60 -11.43
N PRO A 43 4.14 22.35 -11.71
CA PRO A 43 4.20 23.81 -11.82
C PRO A 43 4.68 24.46 -10.52
N LYS A 44 5.42 25.58 -10.63
CA LYS A 44 5.89 26.35 -9.47
C LYS A 44 4.67 26.83 -8.67
N GLY A 45 4.56 26.37 -7.42
CA GLY A 45 3.39 26.63 -6.54
C GLY A 45 2.43 25.45 -6.37
N ALA A 46 2.68 24.30 -7.00
CA ALA A 46 1.85 23.11 -6.82
C ALA A 46 1.85 22.63 -5.35
N THR A 47 0.65 22.25 -4.88
CA THR A 47 0.44 21.62 -3.56
C THR A 47 1.13 20.26 -3.48
N VAL A 48 1.41 19.76 -2.27
CA VAL A 48 2.01 18.42 -2.07
C VAL A 48 1.19 17.34 -2.76
N LYS A 49 -0.14 17.43 -2.67
CA LYS A 49 -1.06 16.53 -3.35
C LYS A 49 -0.94 16.57 -4.88
N GLN A 50 -0.85 17.76 -5.47
CA GLN A 50 -0.66 17.90 -6.92
C GLN A 50 0.68 17.35 -7.39
N ARG A 51 1.77 17.62 -6.65
CA ARG A 51 3.09 17.06 -6.95
C ARG A 51 3.08 15.53 -6.92
N MET A 52 2.44 14.94 -5.91
CA MET A 52 2.28 13.47 -5.82
C MET A 52 1.43 12.92 -6.97
N ALA A 53 0.35 13.62 -7.35
CA ALA A 53 -0.49 13.23 -8.48
C ALA A 53 0.30 13.23 -9.79
N ASP A 54 1.07 14.28 -10.06
CA ASP A 54 1.89 14.40 -11.27
C ASP A 54 3.02 13.35 -11.27
N LYS A 55 3.67 13.14 -10.12
CA LYS A 55 4.66 12.09 -9.93
C LYS A 55 4.11 10.71 -10.28
N LEU A 56 2.93 10.35 -9.76
CA LEU A 56 2.27 9.08 -10.09
C LEU A 56 1.82 8.95 -11.55
N ARG A 57 1.75 10.06 -12.30
CA ARG A 57 1.40 10.05 -13.72
C ARG A 57 2.61 9.83 -14.63
N THR A 58 3.83 10.07 -14.16
CA THR A 58 5.07 9.77 -14.92
C THR A 58 5.20 8.27 -15.24
N PRO A 59 5.84 7.87 -16.35
CA PRO A 59 6.09 6.46 -16.64
C PRO A 59 6.79 5.71 -15.48
N GLU A 60 7.78 6.35 -14.86
CA GLU A 60 8.57 5.81 -13.76
C GLU A 60 7.71 5.67 -12.50
N GLY A 61 6.94 6.71 -12.16
CA GLY A 61 6.03 6.70 -11.01
C GLY A 61 4.93 5.66 -11.16
N ARG A 62 4.37 5.49 -12.37
CA ARG A 62 3.41 4.41 -12.68
C ARG A 62 4.03 3.04 -12.51
N ALA A 63 5.22 2.82 -13.06
CA ALA A 63 5.92 1.54 -12.97
C ALA A 63 6.26 1.19 -11.51
N CYS A 64 6.72 2.17 -10.72
CA CYS A 64 6.97 1.99 -9.30
C CYS A 64 5.68 1.66 -8.55
N TYR A 65 4.63 2.47 -8.72
CA TYR A 65 3.37 2.29 -8.01
C TYR A 65 2.64 0.99 -8.38
N ALA A 66 2.76 0.53 -9.63
CA ALA A 66 2.20 -0.74 -10.08
C ALA A 66 2.73 -1.94 -9.28
N LYS A 67 3.99 -1.89 -8.82
CA LYS A 67 4.60 -2.96 -8.01
C LYS A 67 3.88 -3.20 -6.68
N ARG A 68 3.11 -2.21 -6.18
CA ARG A 68 2.32 -2.34 -4.95
C ARG A 68 1.39 -3.56 -4.98
N LYS A 69 0.82 -3.89 -6.14
CA LYS A 69 -0.06 -5.06 -6.32
C LYS A 69 0.62 -6.34 -5.88
N HIS A 70 1.87 -6.54 -6.31
CA HIS A 70 2.66 -7.74 -5.97
C HIS A 70 3.01 -7.85 -4.49
N ILE A 71 2.98 -6.74 -3.73
CA ILE A 71 3.31 -6.75 -2.31
C ILE A 71 2.10 -7.17 -1.48
N VAL A 72 0.94 -6.54 -1.69
CA VAL A 72 -0.22 -6.71 -0.80
C VAL A 72 -1.21 -7.79 -1.28
N GLU A 73 -1.41 -7.94 -2.59
CA GLU A 73 -2.42 -8.88 -3.10
C GLU A 73 -2.11 -10.34 -2.77
N PRO A 74 -0.85 -10.83 -2.88
CA PRO A 74 -0.54 -12.21 -2.51
C PRO A 74 -0.76 -12.50 -1.04
N VAL A 75 -0.49 -11.53 -0.16
CA VAL A 75 -0.72 -11.68 1.29
C VAL A 75 -2.20 -11.88 1.58
N PHE A 76 -3.07 -11.04 1.00
CA PHE A 76 -4.52 -11.21 1.14
C PHE A 76 -5.02 -12.51 0.51
N GLY A 77 -4.49 -12.90 -0.66
CA GLY A 77 -4.82 -14.16 -1.31
C GLY A 77 -4.47 -15.36 -0.43
N GLN A 78 -3.26 -15.38 0.16
CA GLN A 78 -2.81 -16.44 1.06
C GLN A 78 -3.63 -16.49 2.35
N MET A 79 -3.91 -15.35 2.97
CA MET A 79 -4.74 -15.29 4.18
C MET A 79 -6.16 -15.79 3.90
N LYS A 80 -6.77 -15.36 2.80
CA LYS A 80 -8.16 -15.68 2.50
C LYS A 80 -8.31 -17.10 1.94
N HIS A 81 -7.54 -17.48 0.93
CA HIS A 81 -7.68 -18.76 0.23
C HIS A 81 -6.85 -19.88 0.84
N ALA A 82 -5.57 -19.65 1.15
CA ALA A 82 -4.70 -20.73 1.65
C ALA A 82 -4.90 -21.01 3.15
N ARG A 83 -5.20 -19.98 3.95
CA ARG A 83 -5.44 -20.10 5.40
C ARG A 83 -6.93 -20.15 5.78
N GLY A 84 -7.84 -19.95 4.82
CA GLY A 84 -9.27 -20.00 5.04
C GLY A 84 -9.86 -18.85 5.88
N PHE A 85 -9.12 -17.75 6.10
CA PHE A 85 -9.61 -16.63 6.88
C PHE A 85 -10.63 -15.79 6.08
N ARG A 86 -11.92 -16.01 6.33
CA ARG A 86 -13.02 -15.32 5.62
C ARG A 86 -13.73 -14.26 6.46
N GLN A 87 -13.73 -14.41 7.78
CA GLN A 87 -14.43 -13.52 8.70
C GLN A 87 -13.73 -13.49 10.05
N PHE A 88 -13.89 -12.38 10.77
CA PHE A 88 -13.50 -12.26 12.17
C PHE A 88 -14.49 -13.02 13.05
N LEU A 89 -14.00 -13.71 14.08
CA LEU A 89 -14.86 -14.46 15.00
C LEU A 89 -15.28 -13.57 16.17
N LEU A 90 -14.43 -12.61 16.56
CA LEU A 90 -14.70 -11.69 17.65
C LEU A 90 -15.36 -10.39 17.14
N ARG A 91 -16.14 -9.76 18.03
CA ARG A 91 -16.76 -8.45 17.80
C ARG A 91 -16.11 -7.38 18.67
N GLY A 92 -16.04 -6.16 18.14
CA GLY A 92 -15.41 -5.01 18.78
C GLY A 92 -13.96 -4.79 18.33
N LEU A 93 -13.61 -3.52 18.10
CA LEU A 93 -12.35 -3.12 17.45
C LEU A 93 -11.10 -3.69 18.14
N ALA A 94 -11.08 -3.68 19.47
CA ALA A 94 -9.95 -4.20 20.25
C ALA A 94 -9.72 -5.71 20.01
N LYS A 95 -10.79 -6.51 20.03
CA LYS A 95 -10.72 -7.96 19.83
C LYS A 95 -10.39 -8.33 18.39
N VAL A 96 -11.00 -7.65 17.42
CA VAL A 96 -10.72 -7.79 15.98
C VAL A 96 -9.25 -7.47 15.68
N ARG A 97 -8.68 -6.43 16.29
CA ARG A 97 -7.24 -6.12 16.19
C ARG A 97 -6.37 -7.27 16.72
N GLY A 98 -6.77 -7.90 17.82
CA GLY A 98 -6.08 -9.08 18.37
C GLY A 98 -6.07 -10.26 17.38
N GLU A 99 -7.24 -10.61 16.82
CA GLU A 99 -7.34 -11.67 15.81
C GLU A 99 -6.48 -11.36 14.57
N TRP A 100 -6.54 -10.11 14.09
CA TRP A 100 -5.75 -9.67 12.95
C TRP A 100 -4.24 -9.77 13.22
N ASN A 101 -3.80 -9.36 14.41
CA ASN A 101 -2.39 -9.45 14.80
C ASN A 101 -1.92 -10.90 14.87
N LEU A 102 -2.72 -11.81 15.42
CA LEU A 102 -2.40 -13.24 15.48
C LEU A 102 -2.29 -13.85 14.07
N LEU A 103 -3.20 -13.50 13.17
CA LEU A 103 -3.15 -13.94 11.77
C LEU A 103 -1.87 -13.43 11.08
N CYS A 104 -1.54 -12.16 11.23
CA CYS A 104 -0.33 -11.56 10.67
C CYS A 104 0.95 -12.21 11.25
N LEU A 105 0.98 -12.47 12.56
CA LEU A 105 2.12 -13.11 13.22
C LEU A 105 2.36 -14.51 12.64
N THR A 106 1.34 -15.36 12.62
CA THR A 106 1.47 -16.72 12.08
C THR A 106 1.78 -16.73 10.58
N HIS A 107 1.33 -15.74 9.83
CA HIS A 107 1.71 -15.54 8.43
C HIS A 107 3.20 -15.24 8.28
N ASN A 108 3.73 -14.29 9.06
CA ASN A 108 5.14 -13.89 9.01
C ASN A 108 6.07 -15.01 9.48
N LEU A 109 5.72 -15.72 10.57
CA LEU A 109 6.49 -16.87 11.07
C LEU A 109 6.64 -17.96 10.00
N LEU A 110 5.56 -18.27 9.28
CA LEU A 110 5.61 -19.27 8.20
C LEU A 110 6.51 -18.83 7.04
N LYS A 111 6.55 -17.53 6.72
CA LYS A 111 7.46 -17.00 5.69
C LYS A 111 8.92 -17.13 6.11
N ILE A 112 9.24 -16.79 7.36
CA ILE A 112 10.59 -16.92 7.91
C ILE A 112 11.02 -18.39 7.88
N TRP A 113 10.18 -19.29 8.37
CA TRP A 113 10.48 -20.73 8.38
C TRP A 113 10.72 -21.29 6.97
N ARG A 114 9.84 -20.99 6.01
CA ARG A 114 10.05 -21.43 4.61
C ARG A 114 11.33 -20.88 4.00
N HIS A 115 11.69 -19.63 4.32
CA HIS A 115 12.91 -19.03 3.84
C HIS A 115 14.16 -19.70 4.44
N GLN A 116 14.13 -20.05 5.72
CA GLN A 116 15.23 -20.78 6.37
C GLN A 116 15.40 -22.19 5.80
N CYS A 117 14.31 -22.94 5.63
CA CYS A 117 14.36 -24.28 5.04
C CYS A 117 14.81 -24.28 3.57
N ALA A 118 14.60 -23.20 2.82
CA ALA A 118 15.06 -23.09 1.43
C ALA A 118 16.58 -22.81 1.30
N LEU A 119 17.23 -22.41 2.39
CA LEU A 119 18.67 -22.12 2.44
C LEU A 119 19.50 -23.26 3.04
N THR A 120 18.85 -24.35 3.46
CA THR A 120 19.46 -25.56 4.03
C THR A 120 19.30 -26.71 3.05
#